data_AF-A0A5S4GIM7-F1
#
_entry.id   AF-A0A5S4GIM7-F1
#
_cell.length_a   1.000
_cell.length_b   1.000
_cell.length_c   1.000
_cell.angle_alpha   90.00
_cell.angle_beta   90.00
_cell.angle_gamma   90.00
#
_symmetry.space_group_name_H-M   'P 1'
#
loop_
_entity.id
_entity.type
_entity.pdbx_description
1 polymer ?
#
loop_
_entity_poly.entity_id
_entity_poly.type
_entity_poly.pdbx_seq_one_letter_code
_entity_poly.pdbx_strand_id
1 'polypeptide(L)'
;MAPLVIRTAHDAIAAVPYLLGFHPARSLVVIGFDGGRGICAVRLDLPAADGGRAAAVLAANGYARSLLLGYGPAAEVEAAATPMREALAAAGVPVAEAIRVAAGRWWSLTCHDACCPPEGTPYDISASAVAAQATYAGHVALADRDELVRSVQPFDGPARAAMRAATARAERHRARTPSVEEDLARLLALLDHARASPTDDEAAWLGLLLTDLRFRDEAWIRIDEDAPAADIAFWRDILRRVEECITSRPSGRDGPGRPPAR
;
A
#
# COMPACT_ATOMS: atom_id res chain seq x y z
N MET A 1 -19.21 -10.25 3.71
CA MET A 1 -18.78 -9.40 4.84
C MET A 1 -19.55 -8.08 4.77
N ALA A 2 -19.97 -7.47 5.89
CA ALA A 2 -20.69 -6.20 5.84
C ALA A 2 -19.73 -5.05 5.46
N PRO A 3 -20.10 -4.15 4.52
CA PRO A 3 -19.24 -3.07 4.11
C PRO A 3 -19.01 -2.08 5.25
N LEU A 4 -17.77 -1.60 5.41
CA LEU A 4 -17.43 -0.53 6.34
C LEU A 4 -18.09 0.77 5.86
N VAL A 5 -19.03 1.33 6.63
CA VAL A 5 -19.77 2.54 6.23
C VAL A 5 -19.29 3.73 7.06
N ILE A 6 -18.77 4.75 6.39
CA ILE A 6 -18.35 6.02 7.00
C ILE A 6 -19.53 6.99 6.92
N ARG A 7 -20.04 7.46 8.07
CA ARG A 7 -21.16 8.42 8.12
C ARG A 7 -20.79 9.76 8.75
N THR A 8 -19.71 9.79 9.51
CA THR A 8 -19.28 10.95 10.29
C THR A 8 -17.78 11.19 10.14
N ALA A 9 -17.33 12.40 10.51
CA ALA A 9 -15.92 12.72 10.67
C ALA A 9 -15.19 11.73 11.58
N HIS A 10 -15.84 11.33 12.68
CA HIS A 10 -15.30 10.35 13.63
C HIS A 10 -15.10 8.96 12.99
N ASP A 11 -16.06 8.51 12.19
CA ASP A 11 -15.94 7.25 11.44
C ASP A 11 -14.79 7.32 10.43
N ALA A 12 -14.60 8.46 9.76
CA ALA A 12 -13.52 8.65 8.81
C ALA A 12 -12.15 8.59 9.50
N ILE A 13 -11.99 9.27 10.64
CA ILE A 13 -10.77 9.23 11.46
C ILE A 13 -10.50 7.80 11.95
N ALA A 14 -11.54 7.09 12.39
CA ALA A 14 -11.43 5.70 12.84
C ALA A 14 -11.10 4.73 11.69
N ALA A 15 -11.57 4.97 10.47
CA ALA A 15 -11.36 4.10 9.33
C ALA A 15 -9.94 4.19 8.75
N VAL A 16 -9.34 5.39 8.70
CA VAL A 16 -8.06 5.63 8.03
C VAL A 16 -6.95 4.64 8.44
N PRO A 17 -6.71 4.35 9.73
CA PRO A 17 -5.66 3.41 10.12
C PRO A 17 -5.83 2.02 9.50
N TYR A 18 -7.07 1.54 9.35
CA TYR A 18 -7.36 0.23 8.75
C TYR A 18 -7.27 0.25 7.22
N LEU A 19 -7.53 1.40 6.58
CA LEU A 19 -7.33 1.59 5.14
C LEU A 19 -5.84 1.66 4.77
N LEU A 20 -5.01 2.22 5.65
CA LEU A 20 -3.57 2.35 5.43
C LEU A 20 -2.76 1.17 5.98
N GLY A 21 -3.33 0.42 6.93
CA GLY A 21 -2.64 -0.62 7.70
C GLY A 21 -1.77 -0.07 8.83
N PHE A 22 -1.79 1.23 9.12
CA PHE A 22 -1.07 1.86 10.24
C PHE A 22 -1.66 3.22 10.61
N HIS A 23 -1.38 3.71 11.82
CA HIS A 23 -1.80 5.05 12.25
C HIS A 23 -0.91 6.16 11.65
N PRO A 24 -1.47 7.09 10.83
CA PRO A 24 -0.70 8.20 10.27
C PRO A 24 -0.46 9.32 11.31
N ALA A 25 0.70 9.98 11.24
CA ALA A 25 1.07 11.06 12.16
C ALA A 25 1.44 12.40 11.48
N ARG A 26 2.09 12.34 10.30
CA ARG A 26 2.48 13.51 9.48
C ARG A 26 2.12 13.25 8.02
N SER A 27 0.84 13.26 7.70
CA SER A 27 0.35 12.80 6.39
C SER A 27 -0.94 13.49 6.00
N LEU A 28 -1.15 13.65 4.69
CA LEU A 28 -2.42 14.05 4.10
C LEU A 28 -3.05 12.81 3.44
N VAL A 29 -4.29 12.49 3.80
CA VAL A 29 -5.01 11.32 3.30
C VAL A 29 -6.26 11.79 2.56
N VAL A 30 -6.42 11.34 1.33
CA VAL A 30 -7.60 11.59 0.49
C VAL A 30 -8.37 10.27 0.35
N ILE A 31 -9.66 10.28 0.66
CA ILE A 31 -10.53 9.11 0.47
C ILE A 31 -11.54 9.42 -0.63
N GLY A 32 -11.44 8.77 -1.78
CA GLY A 32 -12.44 8.81 -2.85
C GLY A 32 -13.63 7.89 -2.57
N PHE A 33 -14.84 8.39 -2.78
CA PHE A 33 -16.09 7.65 -2.61
C PHE A 33 -17.18 8.14 -3.59
N ASP A 34 -18.39 7.54 -3.50
CA ASP A 34 -19.53 7.81 -4.39
C ASP A 34 -19.15 7.71 -5.88
N GLY A 35 -18.63 6.55 -6.29
CA GLY A 35 -18.15 6.27 -7.64
C GLY A 35 -17.18 5.09 -7.63
N GLY A 36 -16.72 4.64 -8.80
CA GLY A 36 -15.86 3.46 -8.92
C GLY A 36 -16.45 2.18 -8.27
N ARG A 37 -15.60 1.17 -8.01
CA ARG A 37 -15.95 0.06 -7.11
C ARG A 37 -15.31 0.33 -5.74
N GLY A 38 -16.11 0.50 -4.69
CA GLY A 38 -15.63 0.67 -3.30
C GLY A 38 -15.10 2.07 -2.98
N ILE A 39 -14.09 2.14 -2.11
CA ILE A 39 -13.40 3.38 -1.71
C ILE A 39 -11.93 3.31 -2.10
N CYS A 40 -11.30 4.46 -2.31
CA CYS A 40 -9.86 4.56 -2.56
C CYS A 40 -9.22 5.52 -1.57
N ALA A 41 -8.24 5.06 -0.80
CA ALA A 41 -7.45 5.90 0.09
C ALA A 41 -6.08 6.19 -0.53
N VAL A 42 -5.75 7.47 -0.69
CA VAL A 42 -4.44 7.95 -1.16
C VAL A 42 -3.77 8.70 -0.01
N ARG A 43 -2.57 8.28 0.37
CA ARG A 43 -1.76 8.93 1.40
C ARG A 43 -0.59 9.68 0.76
N LEU A 44 -0.36 10.89 1.21
CA LEU A 44 0.77 11.74 0.88
C LEU A 44 1.51 12.12 2.16
N ASP A 45 2.83 12.11 2.12
CA ASP A 45 3.65 12.64 3.21
C ASP A 45 3.57 14.17 3.24
N LEU A 46 3.67 14.76 4.44
CA LEU A 46 3.74 16.21 4.61
C LEU A 46 5.21 16.68 4.62
N PRO A 47 5.55 17.81 3.96
CA PRO A 47 4.68 18.63 3.11
C PRO A 47 4.34 17.93 1.78
N ALA A 48 3.08 18.00 1.36
CA ALA A 48 2.61 17.27 0.17
C ALA A 48 2.97 18.02 -1.12
N ALA A 49 3.77 17.41 -1.99
CA ALA A 49 4.14 17.97 -3.30
C ALA A 49 3.26 17.46 -4.46
N ASP A 50 2.64 16.28 -4.34
CA ASP A 50 2.04 15.54 -5.46
C ASP A 50 0.50 15.57 -5.50
N GLY A 51 -0.12 16.66 -5.05
CA GLY A 51 -1.59 16.73 -4.92
C GLY A 51 -2.36 16.52 -6.23
N GLY A 52 -1.85 17.07 -7.34
CA GLY A 52 -2.47 16.92 -8.66
C GLY A 52 -2.49 15.47 -9.15
N ARG A 53 -1.46 14.67 -8.84
CA ARG A 53 -1.40 13.26 -9.23
C ARG A 53 -2.45 12.44 -8.48
N ALA A 54 -2.61 12.69 -7.19
CA ALA A 54 -3.66 12.04 -6.39
C ALA A 54 -5.05 12.33 -6.96
N ALA A 55 -5.34 13.60 -7.28
CA ALA A 55 -6.61 14.01 -7.88
C ALA A 55 -6.86 13.33 -9.23
N ALA A 56 -5.84 13.27 -10.10
CA ALA A 56 -5.94 12.60 -11.39
C ALA A 56 -6.24 11.10 -11.27
N VAL A 57 -5.61 10.41 -10.31
CA VAL A 57 -5.88 8.99 -10.04
C VAL A 57 -7.33 8.79 -9.60
N LEU A 58 -7.85 9.62 -8.69
CA LEU A 58 -9.23 9.52 -8.23
C LEU A 58 -10.23 9.75 -9.38
N ALA A 59 -10.01 10.79 -10.18
CA ALA A 59 -10.87 11.09 -11.33
C ALA A 59 -10.84 9.98 -12.39
N ALA A 60 -9.66 9.44 -12.70
CA ALA A 60 -9.50 8.34 -13.67
C ALA A 60 -10.22 7.06 -13.23
N ASN A 61 -10.39 6.84 -11.92
CA ASN A 61 -11.14 5.71 -11.36
C ASN A 61 -12.64 5.99 -11.16
N GLY A 62 -13.13 7.16 -11.58
CA GLY A 62 -14.56 7.49 -11.61
C GLY A 62 -15.18 7.76 -10.24
N TYR A 63 -14.39 8.18 -9.25
CA TYR A 63 -14.92 8.67 -7.97
C TYR A 63 -15.54 10.06 -8.15
N ALA A 64 -16.71 10.31 -7.58
CA ALA A 64 -17.38 11.61 -7.71
C ALA A 64 -17.09 12.56 -6.55
N ARG A 65 -16.69 12.04 -5.38
CA ARG A 65 -16.46 12.84 -4.17
C ARG A 65 -15.25 12.35 -3.40
N SER A 66 -14.68 13.23 -2.57
CA SER A 66 -13.55 12.89 -1.71
C SER A 66 -13.67 13.42 -0.27
N LEU A 67 -13.04 12.74 0.69
CA LEU A 67 -12.76 13.25 2.04
C LEU A 67 -11.28 13.55 2.16
N LEU A 68 -10.92 14.60 2.91
CA LEU A 68 -9.54 14.99 3.14
C LEU A 68 -9.22 14.97 4.63
N LEU A 69 -8.21 14.21 5.04
CA LEU A 69 -7.76 14.10 6.44
C LEU A 69 -6.28 14.43 6.54
N GLY A 70 -5.94 15.49 7.28
CA GLY A 70 -4.58 15.91 7.54
C GLY A 70 -4.14 15.56 8.96
N TYR A 71 -3.10 14.75 9.09
CA TYR A 71 -2.48 14.36 10.35
C TYR A 71 -1.21 15.17 10.55
N GLY A 72 -1.14 15.95 11.64
CA GLY A 72 0.09 16.67 12.01
C GLY A 72 -0.09 18.15 12.37
N PRO A 73 1.00 18.93 12.30
CA PRO A 73 0.99 20.36 12.65
C PRO A 73 0.04 21.19 11.77
N ALA A 74 -0.57 22.23 12.35
CA ALA A 74 -1.56 23.08 11.68
C ALA A 74 -1.04 23.66 10.37
N ALA A 75 0.11 24.32 10.46
CA ALA A 75 0.73 25.00 9.33
C ALA A 75 1.03 24.06 8.15
N GLU A 76 1.53 22.84 8.42
CA GLU A 76 1.82 21.86 7.37
C GLU A 76 0.55 21.33 6.73
N VAL A 77 -0.46 20.99 7.54
CA VAL A 77 -1.73 20.45 7.05
C VAL A 77 -2.48 21.50 6.25
N GLU A 78 -2.61 22.73 6.74
CA GLU A 78 -3.34 23.80 6.06
C GLU A 78 -2.68 24.21 4.74
N ALA A 79 -1.35 24.32 4.73
CA ALA A 79 -0.58 24.61 3.54
C ALA A 79 -0.71 23.53 2.45
N ALA A 80 -0.84 22.25 2.85
CA ALA A 80 -1.01 21.13 1.92
C ALA A 80 -2.48 20.90 1.52
N ALA A 81 -3.43 21.14 2.43
CA ALA A 81 -4.84 20.87 2.22
C ALA A 81 -5.46 21.83 1.20
N THR A 82 -5.04 23.10 1.21
CA THR A 82 -5.55 24.13 0.30
C THR A 82 -5.34 23.77 -1.18
N PRO A 83 -4.09 23.57 -1.67
CA PRO A 83 -3.85 23.20 -3.06
C PRO A 83 -4.42 21.82 -3.40
N MET A 84 -4.49 20.89 -2.44
CA MET A 84 -5.13 19.59 -2.65
C MET A 84 -6.63 19.73 -2.96
N ARG A 85 -7.35 20.55 -2.20
CA ARG A 85 -8.79 20.80 -2.43
C ARG A 85 -9.03 21.42 -3.80
N GLU A 86 -8.19 22.36 -4.21
CA GLU A 86 -8.24 22.99 -5.53
C GLU A 86 -7.99 21.98 -6.64
N ALA A 87 -6.96 21.14 -6.52
CA ALA A 87 -6.65 20.10 -7.49
C ALA A 87 -7.79 19.07 -7.63
N LEU A 88 -8.37 18.63 -6.51
CA LEU A 88 -9.50 17.69 -6.49
C LEU A 88 -10.76 18.30 -7.11
N ALA A 89 -11.06 19.56 -6.82
CA ALA A 89 -12.18 20.26 -7.44
C ALA A 89 -11.98 20.42 -8.96
N ALA A 90 -10.78 20.80 -9.41
CA ALA A 90 -10.45 20.93 -10.83
C ALA A 90 -10.54 19.59 -11.59
N ALA A 91 -10.24 18.47 -10.91
CA ALA A 91 -10.37 17.13 -11.46
C ALA A 91 -11.81 16.57 -11.43
N GLY A 92 -12.78 17.32 -10.89
CA GLY A 92 -14.18 16.89 -10.80
C GLY A 92 -14.51 15.96 -9.61
N VAL A 93 -13.63 15.88 -8.60
CA VAL A 93 -13.79 15.03 -7.40
C VAL A 93 -13.76 15.89 -6.13
N PRO A 94 -14.71 16.84 -5.95
CA PRO A 94 -14.64 17.83 -4.88
C PRO A 94 -14.59 17.20 -3.49
N VAL A 95 -13.87 17.87 -2.59
CA VAL A 95 -13.76 17.48 -1.18
C VAL A 95 -15.05 17.82 -0.46
N ALA A 96 -15.75 16.79 0.01
CA ALA A 96 -16.98 16.91 0.80
C ALA A 96 -16.71 17.45 2.20
N GLU A 97 -15.61 17.00 2.83
CA GLU A 97 -15.19 17.46 4.15
C GLU A 97 -13.66 17.39 4.25
N ALA A 98 -13.07 18.42 4.86
CA ALA A 98 -11.64 18.44 5.18
C ALA A 98 -11.46 18.54 6.69
N ILE A 99 -10.66 17.64 7.25
CA ILE A 99 -10.46 17.48 8.69
C ILE A 99 -8.96 17.49 8.98
N ARG A 100 -8.57 18.15 10.06
CA ARG A 100 -7.26 18.00 10.66
C ARG A 100 -7.36 17.15 11.93
N VAL A 101 -6.41 16.25 12.13
CA VAL A 101 -6.30 15.38 13.30
C VAL A 101 -4.94 15.57 13.96
N ALA A 102 -4.94 15.87 15.25
CA ALA A 102 -3.71 16.00 16.03
C ALA A 102 -4.01 15.88 17.54
N ALA A 103 -3.11 15.25 18.29
CA ALA A 103 -3.17 15.19 19.76
C ALA A 103 -4.52 14.73 20.35
N GLY A 104 -5.15 13.69 19.76
CA GLY A 104 -6.43 13.14 20.22
C GLY A 104 -7.63 14.05 19.97
N ARG A 105 -7.47 15.07 19.11
CA ARG A 105 -8.51 16.01 18.72
C ARG A 105 -8.58 16.14 17.22
N TRP A 106 -9.73 16.59 16.74
CA TRP A 106 -9.94 16.93 15.34
C TRP A 106 -10.56 18.32 15.17
N TRP A 107 -10.27 18.92 14.03
CA TRP A 107 -10.77 20.23 13.62
C TRP A 107 -11.32 20.13 12.20
N SER A 108 -12.47 20.73 11.93
CA SER A 108 -12.91 20.92 10.55
C SER A 108 -12.10 22.05 9.91
N LEU A 109 -11.61 21.83 8.69
CA LEU A 109 -10.96 22.86 7.86
C LEU A 109 -11.96 23.52 6.91
N THR A 110 -13.20 23.01 6.86
CA THR A 110 -14.28 23.51 5.98
C THR A 110 -15.39 24.21 6.75
N CYS A 111 -15.63 23.85 8.01
CA CYS A 111 -16.66 24.46 8.84
C CYS A 111 -16.04 25.48 9.81
N HIS A 112 -16.61 26.69 9.84
CA HIS A 112 -16.20 27.81 10.71
C HIS A 112 -17.31 28.23 11.68
N ASP A 113 -18.36 27.41 11.81
CA ASP A 113 -19.49 27.69 12.68
C ASP A 113 -19.19 27.30 14.13
N ALA A 114 -20.07 27.69 15.06
CA ALA A 114 -19.95 27.40 16.49
C ALA A 114 -19.90 25.89 16.84
N CYS A 115 -20.22 24.99 15.91
CA CYS A 115 -20.10 23.56 16.10
C CYS A 115 -18.64 23.05 16.08
N CYS A 116 -17.68 23.86 15.60
CA CYS A 116 -16.26 23.51 15.54
C CYS A 116 -15.45 24.41 16.50
N PRO A 117 -15.18 23.96 17.74
CA PRO A 117 -14.41 24.76 18.68
C PRO A 117 -12.96 24.95 18.21
N PRO A 118 -12.34 26.12 18.42
CA PRO A 118 -10.96 26.36 18.01
C PRO A 118 -9.96 25.45 18.76
N GLU A 119 -10.31 24.96 19.95
CA GLU A 119 -9.51 24.01 20.72
C GLU A 119 -9.58 22.57 20.16
N GLY A 120 -10.49 22.31 19.23
CA GLY A 120 -10.68 21.01 18.60
C GLY A 120 -11.55 20.05 19.41
N THR A 121 -12.27 19.20 18.69
CA THR A 121 -13.18 18.23 19.27
C THR A 121 -12.42 16.97 19.69
N PRO A 122 -12.48 16.56 20.96
CA PRO A 122 -11.85 15.31 21.40
C PRO A 122 -12.53 14.12 20.72
N TYR A 123 -11.76 13.10 20.39
CA TYR A 123 -12.27 11.87 19.82
C TYR A 123 -11.67 10.64 20.50
N ASP A 124 -12.46 9.58 20.59
CA ASP A 124 -12.01 8.25 20.99
C ASP A 124 -12.34 7.23 19.88
N ILE A 125 -11.29 6.72 19.22
CA ILE A 125 -11.44 5.68 18.19
C ILE A 125 -11.49 4.27 18.79
N SER A 126 -11.10 4.06 20.06
CA SER A 126 -11.03 2.74 20.68
C SER A 126 -12.41 2.12 20.87
N ALA A 127 -13.43 2.94 21.08
CA ALA A 127 -14.84 2.54 21.18
C ALA A 127 -15.61 2.64 19.84
N SER A 128 -14.92 2.93 18.73
CA SER A 128 -15.59 3.13 17.44
C SER A 128 -16.13 1.81 16.87
N ALA A 129 -17.38 1.83 16.40
CA ALA A 129 -17.97 0.69 15.70
C ALA A 129 -17.17 0.31 14.45
N VAL A 130 -16.57 1.30 13.77
CA VAL A 130 -15.69 1.10 12.62
C VAL A 130 -14.45 0.31 13.01
N ALA A 131 -13.82 0.67 14.12
CA ALA A 131 -12.65 -0.02 14.65
C ALA A 131 -12.99 -1.47 15.04
N ALA A 132 -14.10 -1.67 15.74
CA ALA A 132 -14.59 -3.00 16.10
C ALA A 132 -14.89 -3.87 14.88
N GLN A 133 -15.56 -3.31 13.86
CA GLN A 133 -15.84 -4.01 12.59
C GLN A 133 -14.57 -4.37 11.84
N ALA A 134 -13.61 -3.45 11.76
CA ALA A 134 -12.35 -3.68 11.06
C ALA A 134 -11.53 -4.78 11.75
N THR A 135 -11.42 -4.75 13.08
CA THR A 135 -10.76 -5.82 13.85
C THR A 135 -11.49 -7.15 13.72
N TYR A 136 -12.83 -7.17 13.77
CA TYR A 136 -13.62 -8.38 13.54
C TYR A 136 -13.40 -8.95 12.12
N ALA A 137 -13.24 -8.09 11.12
CA ALA A 137 -12.90 -8.45 9.75
C ALA A 137 -11.42 -8.84 9.56
N GLY A 138 -10.62 -8.90 10.64
CA GLY A 138 -9.21 -9.30 10.60
C GLY A 138 -8.25 -8.20 10.15
N HIS A 139 -8.70 -6.95 10.00
CA HIS A 139 -7.83 -5.83 9.72
C HIS A 139 -7.06 -5.41 10.99
N VAL A 140 -5.74 -5.29 10.86
CA VAL A 140 -4.85 -4.83 11.93
C VAL A 140 -4.18 -3.54 11.46
N ALA A 141 -4.31 -2.48 12.26
CA ALA A 141 -3.55 -1.25 12.07
C ALA A 141 -2.29 -1.32 12.94
N LEU A 142 -1.12 -1.18 12.33
CA LEU A 142 0.16 -1.04 13.03
C LEU A 142 0.24 0.31 13.74
N ALA A 143 1.07 0.40 14.78
CA ALA A 143 1.19 1.59 15.62
C ALA A 143 1.64 2.83 14.82
N ASP A 144 2.54 2.63 13.85
CA ASP A 144 3.06 3.68 13.01
C ASP A 144 3.65 3.14 11.70
N ARG A 145 4.11 4.08 10.85
CA ARG A 145 4.77 3.77 9.59
C ARG A 145 6.08 3.01 9.78
N ASP A 146 6.82 3.26 10.85
CA ASP A 146 8.12 2.63 11.09
C ASP A 146 7.95 1.16 11.48
N GLU A 147 6.85 0.80 12.14
CA GLU A 147 6.42 -0.57 12.33
C GLU A 147 6.04 -1.25 10.99
N LEU A 148 5.30 -0.57 10.11
CA LEU A 148 5.04 -1.09 8.77
C LEU A 148 6.34 -1.35 8.00
N VAL A 149 7.27 -0.41 8.02
CA VAL A 149 8.58 -0.56 7.38
C VAL A 149 9.32 -1.76 7.98
N ARG A 150 9.43 -1.86 9.31
CA ARG A 150 10.07 -3.00 9.99
C ARG A 150 9.42 -4.35 9.63
N SER A 151 8.11 -4.36 9.40
CA SER A 151 7.38 -5.58 9.06
C SER A 151 7.77 -6.18 7.70
N VAL A 152 8.36 -5.38 6.81
CA VAL A 152 8.79 -5.79 5.46
C VAL A 152 10.31 -5.77 5.28
N GLN A 153 11.06 -5.30 6.28
CA GLN A 153 12.52 -5.28 6.18
C GLN A 153 13.12 -6.67 5.99
N PRO A 154 14.12 -6.83 5.10
CA PRO A 154 14.79 -8.10 4.87
C PRO A 154 15.33 -8.70 6.15
N PHE A 155 15.40 -10.03 6.20
CA PHE A 155 16.14 -10.71 7.26
C PHE A 155 17.65 -10.47 7.11
N ASP A 156 18.33 -10.26 8.23
CA ASP A 156 19.78 -10.09 8.31
C ASP A 156 20.51 -11.38 8.73
N GLY A 157 21.84 -11.36 8.70
CA GLY A 157 22.68 -12.39 9.31
C GLY A 157 22.66 -13.75 8.58
N PRO A 158 22.68 -14.88 9.31
CA PRO A 158 22.77 -16.22 8.71
C PRO A 158 21.64 -16.54 7.73
N ALA A 159 20.41 -16.10 8.03
CA ALA A 159 19.26 -16.28 7.13
C ALA A 159 19.47 -15.58 5.79
N ARG A 160 20.06 -14.38 5.80
CA ARG A 160 20.41 -13.65 4.57
C ARG A 160 21.44 -14.38 3.73
N ALA A 161 22.44 -14.98 4.37
CA ALA A 161 23.47 -15.77 3.69
C ALA A 161 22.91 -17.07 3.09
N ALA A 162 22.03 -17.76 3.82
CA ALA A 162 21.32 -18.94 3.34
C ALA A 162 20.48 -18.62 2.09
N MET A 163 19.71 -17.52 2.13
CA MET A 163 18.92 -17.08 0.98
C MET A 163 19.78 -16.72 -0.23
N ARG A 164 20.92 -16.05 -0.04
CA ARG A 164 21.86 -15.79 -1.16
C ARG A 164 22.35 -17.08 -1.81
N ALA A 165 22.68 -18.09 -1.01
CA ALA A 165 23.11 -19.38 -1.53
C ALA A 165 21.99 -20.10 -2.30
N ALA A 166 20.74 -20.02 -1.81
CA ALA A 166 19.56 -20.56 -2.46
C ALA A 166 19.25 -19.88 -3.80
N THR A 167 19.25 -18.54 -3.84
CA THR A 167 19.09 -17.75 -5.07
C THR A 167 20.13 -18.14 -6.11
N ALA A 168 21.40 -18.21 -5.74
CA ALA A 168 22.47 -18.59 -6.65
C ALA A 168 22.33 -20.04 -7.18
N ARG A 169 21.73 -20.96 -6.41
CA ARG A 169 21.40 -22.32 -6.90
C ARG A 169 20.28 -22.27 -7.93
N ALA A 170 19.20 -21.54 -7.65
CA ALA A 170 18.05 -21.40 -8.55
C ALA A 170 18.48 -20.79 -9.90
N GLU A 171 19.27 -19.71 -9.88
CA GLU A 171 19.80 -19.07 -11.09
C GLU A 171 20.65 -20.03 -11.93
N ARG A 172 21.58 -20.75 -11.30
CA ARG A 172 22.42 -21.74 -12.00
C ARG A 172 21.60 -22.87 -12.62
N HIS A 173 20.54 -23.31 -11.94
CA HIS A 173 19.65 -24.35 -12.46
C HIS A 173 18.90 -23.84 -13.70
N ARG A 174 18.24 -22.68 -13.58
CA ARG A 174 17.48 -22.06 -14.68
C ARG A 174 18.36 -21.74 -15.90
N ALA A 175 19.59 -21.31 -15.67
CA ALA A 175 20.54 -21.02 -16.76
C ALA A 175 20.98 -22.29 -17.53
N ARG A 176 20.98 -23.46 -16.87
CA ARG A 176 21.32 -24.75 -17.51
C ARG A 176 20.16 -25.35 -18.29
N THR A 177 18.94 -25.15 -17.81
CA THR A 177 17.73 -25.71 -18.41
C THR A 177 16.68 -24.61 -18.55
N PRO A 178 16.83 -23.70 -19.53
CA PRO A 178 15.86 -22.63 -19.73
C PRO A 178 14.59 -23.19 -20.38
N SER A 179 13.48 -23.18 -19.65
CA SER A 179 12.18 -23.58 -20.17
C SER A 179 11.07 -22.75 -19.53
N VAL A 180 10.31 -22.03 -20.35
CA VAL A 180 9.17 -21.21 -19.89
C VAL A 180 8.05 -22.09 -19.37
N GLU A 181 7.84 -23.25 -19.99
CA GLU A 181 6.79 -24.20 -19.60
C GLU A 181 7.10 -24.84 -18.23
N GLU A 182 8.35 -25.25 -18.01
CA GLU A 182 8.78 -25.80 -16.72
C GLU A 182 8.82 -24.73 -15.63
N ASP A 183 9.24 -23.50 -15.96
CA ASP A 183 9.21 -22.36 -15.05
C ASP A 183 7.78 -22.04 -14.59
N LEU A 184 6.80 -22.05 -15.53
CA LEU A 184 5.39 -21.85 -15.22
C LEU A 184 4.85 -22.99 -14.34
N ALA A 185 5.06 -24.24 -14.73
CA ALA A 185 4.61 -25.39 -13.95
C ALA A 185 5.19 -25.37 -12.52
N ARG A 186 6.46 -24.98 -12.38
CA ARG A 186 7.12 -24.79 -11.09
C ARG A 186 6.47 -23.67 -10.29
N LEU A 187 6.22 -22.50 -10.89
CA LEU A 187 5.53 -21.39 -10.22
C LEU A 187 4.18 -21.84 -9.65
N LEU A 188 3.37 -22.51 -10.46
CA LEU A 188 2.04 -22.97 -10.05
C LEU A 188 2.12 -23.95 -8.89
N ALA A 189 3.01 -24.94 -8.97
CA ALA A 189 3.22 -25.89 -7.88
C ALA A 189 3.68 -25.20 -6.57
N LEU A 190 4.56 -24.20 -6.67
CA LEU A 190 5.00 -23.41 -5.51
C LEU A 190 3.87 -22.60 -4.89
N LEU A 191 3.04 -21.96 -5.72
CA LEU A 191 1.90 -21.17 -5.24
C LEU A 191 0.82 -22.04 -4.58
N ASP A 192 0.69 -23.31 -4.97
CA ASP A 192 -0.27 -24.23 -4.37
C ASP A 192 0.24 -24.83 -3.05
N HIS A 193 1.54 -25.16 -2.95
CA HIS A 193 2.08 -25.92 -1.82
C HIS A 193 2.82 -25.08 -0.78
N ALA A 194 3.49 -23.99 -1.19
CA ALA A 194 4.39 -23.23 -0.33
C ALA A 194 3.68 -22.17 0.54
N ARG A 195 2.37 -21.93 0.35
CA ARG A 195 1.61 -20.87 1.05
C ARG A 195 1.64 -20.96 2.57
N ALA A 196 1.87 -22.15 3.14
CA ALA A 196 1.93 -22.34 4.59
C ALA A 196 3.32 -22.06 5.18
N SER A 197 4.41 -22.48 4.52
CA SER A 197 5.78 -22.26 4.99
C SER A 197 6.80 -22.59 3.89
N PRO A 198 7.24 -21.60 3.09
CA PRO A 198 8.21 -21.84 2.03
C PRO A 198 9.59 -22.14 2.61
N THR A 199 10.28 -23.11 2.03
CA THR A 199 11.72 -23.31 2.25
C THR A 199 12.54 -22.21 1.56
N ASP A 200 13.81 -22.07 1.93
CA ASP A 200 14.68 -21.05 1.33
C ASP A 200 14.89 -21.26 -0.18
N ASP A 201 14.94 -22.51 -0.65
CA ASP A 201 15.05 -22.82 -2.08
C ASP A 201 13.75 -22.47 -2.84
N GLU A 202 12.58 -22.73 -2.25
CA GLU A 202 11.29 -22.35 -2.83
C GLU A 202 11.10 -20.83 -2.88
N ALA A 203 11.45 -20.12 -1.80
CA ALA A 203 11.44 -18.67 -1.76
C ALA A 203 12.41 -18.06 -2.79
N ALA A 204 13.58 -18.67 -2.98
CA ALA A 204 14.54 -18.26 -4.00
C ALA A 204 14.01 -18.43 -5.43
N TRP A 205 13.34 -19.55 -5.72
CA TRP A 205 12.67 -19.78 -7.00
C TRP A 205 11.54 -18.80 -7.25
N LEU A 206 10.67 -18.57 -6.26
CA LEU A 206 9.61 -17.56 -6.35
C LEU A 206 10.19 -16.18 -6.66
N GLY A 207 11.19 -15.74 -5.88
CA GLY A 207 11.87 -14.48 -6.13
C GLY A 207 12.41 -14.38 -7.57
N LEU A 208 13.13 -15.40 -8.02
CA LEU A 208 13.71 -15.44 -9.37
C LEU A 208 12.65 -15.39 -10.47
N LEU A 209 11.56 -16.15 -10.36
CA LEU A 209 10.51 -16.21 -11.39
C LEU A 209 9.71 -14.92 -11.46
N LEU A 210 9.42 -14.29 -10.31
CA LEU A 210 8.66 -13.04 -10.22
C LEU A 210 9.39 -11.81 -10.79
N THR A 211 10.66 -11.95 -11.19
CA THR A 211 11.37 -10.94 -12.01
C THR A 211 10.79 -10.79 -13.41
N ASP A 212 10.16 -11.85 -13.93
CA ASP A 212 9.50 -11.84 -15.23
C ASP A 212 8.04 -11.44 -15.05
N LEU A 213 7.62 -10.39 -15.76
CA LEU A 213 6.27 -9.85 -15.66
C LEU A 213 5.19 -10.91 -15.93
N ARG A 214 5.44 -11.85 -16.83
CA ARG A 214 4.46 -12.90 -17.18
C ARG A 214 4.16 -13.81 -16.00
N PHE A 215 5.20 -14.24 -15.28
CA PHE A 215 5.06 -15.09 -14.11
C PHE A 215 4.53 -14.31 -12.91
N ARG A 216 4.91 -13.04 -12.79
CA ARG A 216 4.37 -12.15 -11.76
C ARG A 216 2.85 -11.96 -11.92
N ASP A 217 2.39 -11.74 -13.14
CA ASP A 217 0.97 -11.53 -13.42
C ASP A 217 0.17 -12.83 -13.21
N GLU A 218 0.74 -14.00 -13.54
CA GLU A 218 0.13 -15.30 -13.19
C GLU A 218 0.02 -15.51 -11.67
N ALA A 219 1.03 -15.12 -10.89
CA ALA A 219 0.96 -15.18 -9.44
C ALA A 219 -0.11 -14.22 -8.88
N TRP A 220 -0.24 -13.02 -9.48
CA TRP A 220 -1.22 -12.02 -9.08
C TRP A 220 -2.66 -12.49 -9.22
N ILE A 221 -3.01 -13.13 -10.34
CA ILE A 221 -4.38 -13.61 -10.62
C ILE A 221 -4.85 -14.66 -9.60
N ARG A 222 -3.92 -15.29 -8.87
CA ARG A 222 -4.20 -16.35 -7.88
C ARG A 222 -4.24 -15.84 -6.45
N ILE A 223 -4.23 -14.52 -6.24
CA ILE A 223 -4.46 -13.93 -4.93
C ILE A 223 -5.93 -14.13 -4.58
N ASP A 224 -6.19 -14.67 -3.39
CA ASP A 224 -7.55 -14.86 -2.89
C ASP A 224 -8.08 -13.54 -2.34
N GLU A 225 -8.99 -12.92 -3.09
CA GLU A 225 -9.66 -11.68 -2.67
C GLU A 225 -10.55 -11.88 -1.44
N ASP A 226 -11.05 -13.10 -1.21
CA ASP A 226 -11.93 -13.43 -0.08
C ASP A 226 -11.16 -13.76 1.20
N ALA A 227 -9.89 -14.15 1.11
CA ALA A 227 -9.02 -14.47 2.24
C ALA A 227 -7.61 -13.81 2.18
N PRO A 228 -7.53 -12.46 2.09
CA PRO A 228 -6.27 -11.76 1.81
C PRO A 228 -5.22 -11.88 2.92
N ALA A 229 -5.61 -12.23 4.15
CA ALA A 229 -4.69 -12.28 5.29
C ALA A 229 -3.58 -13.33 5.13
N ALA A 230 -3.92 -14.51 4.57
CA ALA A 230 -2.94 -15.56 4.31
C ALA A 230 -1.94 -15.14 3.24
N ASP A 231 -2.44 -14.49 2.17
CA ASP A 231 -1.63 -14.04 1.05
C ASP A 231 -0.71 -12.90 1.44
N ILE A 232 -1.21 -11.93 2.22
CA ILE A 232 -0.38 -10.86 2.79
C ILE A 232 0.72 -11.46 3.67
N ALA A 233 0.40 -12.44 4.53
CA ALA A 233 1.40 -13.07 5.40
C ALA A 233 2.48 -13.80 4.59
N PHE A 234 2.07 -14.58 3.58
CA PHE A 234 2.95 -15.31 2.69
C PHE A 234 3.86 -14.36 1.89
N TRP A 235 3.29 -13.39 1.18
CA TRP A 235 4.06 -12.45 0.36
C TRP A 235 4.98 -11.56 1.20
N ARG A 236 4.56 -11.18 2.41
CA ARG A 236 5.45 -10.49 3.37
C ARG A 236 6.64 -11.36 3.76
N ASP A 237 6.44 -12.64 4.04
CA ASP A 237 7.56 -13.55 4.36
C ASP A 237 8.51 -13.70 3.16
N ILE A 238 7.99 -13.91 1.95
CA ILE A 238 8.79 -13.97 0.72
C ILE A 238 9.59 -12.68 0.53
N LEU A 239 8.96 -11.51 0.64
CA LEU A 239 9.61 -10.21 0.47
C LEU A 239 10.79 -10.03 1.44
N ARG A 240 10.65 -10.48 2.69
CA ARG A 240 11.72 -10.39 3.69
C ARG A 240 12.88 -11.34 3.43
N ARG A 241 12.67 -12.41 2.67
CA ARG A 241 13.69 -13.42 2.35
C ARG A 241 14.39 -13.16 1.02
N VAL A 242 13.68 -12.68 0.00
CA VAL A 242 14.23 -12.49 -1.35
C VAL A 242 15.25 -11.32 -1.37
N GLU A 243 16.22 -11.37 -2.29
CA GLU A 243 17.29 -10.36 -2.40
C GLU A 243 16.84 -9.16 -3.27
N GLU A 244 17.24 -7.94 -2.92
CA GLU A 244 16.85 -6.72 -3.64
C GLU A 244 17.30 -6.69 -5.12
N CYS A 245 18.39 -7.37 -5.48
CA CYS A 245 18.87 -7.46 -6.87
C CYS A 245 17.86 -8.07 -7.86
N ILE A 246 16.85 -8.77 -7.34
CA ILE A 246 15.75 -9.36 -8.11
C ILE A 246 14.66 -8.29 -8.39
N THR A 247 14.49 -7.31 -7.50
CA THR A 247 13.52 -6.21 -7.67
C THR A 247 14.05 -5.03 -8.48
N SER A 248 15.37 -4.92 -8.67
CA SER A 248 16.03 -3.74 -9.23
C SER A 248 16.73 -3.96 -10.58
N ARG A 249 16.26 -4.88 -11.45
CA ARG A 249 16.71 -4.87 -12.87
C ARG A 249 15.81 -3.96 -13.68
N PRO A 250 16.13 -2.65 -13.86
CA PRO A 250 15.57 -1.92 -14.98
C PRO A 250 16.01 -2.66 -16.24
N SER A 251 15.04 -2.97 -17.08
CA SER A 251 15.22 -3.45 -18.43
C SER A 251 16.10 -2.47 -19.23
N GLY A 252 17.41 -2.72 -19.22
CA GLY A 252 18.42 -2.06 -20.05
C GLY A 252 19.29 -3.14 -20.67
N ARG A 253 18.88 -3.61 -21.85
CA ARG A 253 19.66 -4.52 -22.67
C ARG A 253 20.66 -3.67 -23.44
N ASP A 254 21.83 -3.40 -22.87
CA ASP A 254 22.95 -2.84 -23.62
C ASP A 254 23.43 -3.90 -24.63
N GLY A 255 23.00 -3.75 -25.89
CA GLY A 255 23.57 -4.47 -27.01
C GLY A 255 24.97 -3.94 -27.33
N PRO A 256 25.92 -4.80 -27.73
CA PRO A 256 27.28 -4.36 -28.05
C PRO A 256 27.26 -3.44 -29.27
N GLY A 257 27.84 -2.26 -29.11
CA GLY A 257 27.95 -1.22 -30.12
C GLY A 257 28.60 -1.73 -31.41
N ARG A 258 27.92 -1.48 -32.53
CA ARG A 258 28.44 -1.63 -33.89
C ARG A 258 29.46 -0.51 -34.15
N PRO A 259 30.67 -0.80 -34.67
CA PRO A 259 31.64 0.25 -34.96
C PRO A 259 31.21 1.07 -36.19
N PRO A 260 31.64 2.35 -36.28
CA PRO A 260 31.25 3.23 -37.38
C PRO A 260 31.91 2.80 -38.69
N ALA A 261 31.10 2.72 -39.75
CA ALA A 261 31.59 2.60 -41.12
C ALA A 261 32.24 3.94 -41.55
N ARG A 262 33.40 3.83 -42.20
CA ARG A 262 34.08 4.90 -42.91
C ARG A 262 33.34 5.27 -44.18
#